data_AF-A0A939K6T3-F1
#
_entry.id   AF-A0A939K6T3-F1
#
_cell.length_a   1.000
_cell.length_b   1.000
_cell.length_c   1.000
_cell.angle_alpha   90.00
_cell.angle_beta   90.00
_cell.angle_gamma   90.00
#
_symmetry.space_group_name_H-M   'P 1'
#
loop_
_entity.id
_entity.type
_entity.pdbx_description
1 polymer ?
#
loop_
_entity_poly.entity_id
_entity_poly.type
_entity_poly.pdbx_seq_one_letter_code
_entity_poly.pdbx_strand_id
1 'polypeptide(L)' 'MAILRQYIAPMLAILIFTFALVAVSARIFLPSDMAAPAPIGIIIK' A
#
# COMPACT_ATOMS: atom_id res chain seq x y z
N MET A 1 -17.29 -25.84 -10.93
CA MET A 1 -17.26 -24.59 -10.15
C MET A 1 -16.63 -23.45 -10.96
N ALA A 2 -17.25 -23.03 -12.07
CA ALA A 2 -16.71 -21.98 -12.93
C ALA A 2 -17.05 -20.57 -12.41
N ILE A 3 -18.24 -20.38 -11.85
CA ILE A 3 -18.77 -19.08 -11.42
C ILE A 3 -17.92 -18.44 -10.32
N LEU A 4 -17.56 -19.21 -9.28
CA LEU A 4 -16.73 -18.74 -8.17
C LEU A 4 -15.35 -18.24 -8.67
N ARG A 5 -14.68 -18.99 -9.53
CA ARG A 5 -13.32 -18.67 -9.98
C ARG A 5 -13.27 -17.63 -11.09
N GLN A 6 -14.30 -17.54 -11.92
CA GLN A 6 -14.28 -16.71 -13.12
C GLN A 6 -14.91 -15.33 -12.91
N TYR A 7 -15.76 -15.17 -11.90
CA TYR A 7 -16.41 -13.89 -11.59
C TYR A 7 -16.09 -13.39 -10.18
N ILE A 8 -16.20 -14.26 -9.18
CA ILE A 8 -16.00 -13.84 -7.77
C ILE A 8 -14.51 -13.66 -7.45
N ALA A 9 -13.66 -14.61 -7.84
CA ALA A 9 -12.21 -14.49 -7.58
C ALA A 9 -11.56 -13.26 -8.24
N PRO A 10 -11.85 -12.92 -9.52
CA PRO A 10 -11.29 -11.70 -10.14
C PRO A 10 -11.84 -10.42 -9.49
N MET A 11 -13.11 -10.40 -9.12
CA MET A 11 -13.71 -9.25 -8.42
C MET A 11 -13.09 -9.02 -7.05
N LEU A 12 -12.86 -10.10 -6.28
CA LEU A 12 -12.16 -10.03 -5.00
C LEU A 12 -10.70 -9.59 -5.18
N ALA A 13 -10.01 -10.06 -6.23
CA ALA A 13 -8.64 -9.65 -6.51
C ALA A 13 -8.56 -8.14 -6.72
N ILE A 14 -9.46 -7.56 -7.51
CA ILE A 14 -9.53 -6.10 -7.72
C ILE A 14 -9.83 -5.38 -6.40
N LEU A 15 -10.83 -5.82 -5.65
CA LEU A 15 -11.20 -5.21 -4.36
C LEU A 15 -10.03 -5.19 -3.37
N ILE A 16 -9.39 -6.33 -3.16
CA ILE A 16 -8.27 -6.47 -2.23
C ILE A 16 -7.07 -5.68 -2.73
N PHE A 17 -6.76 -5.76 -4.02
CA PHE A 17 -5.65 -5.01 -4.61
C PHE A 17 -5.84 -3.51 -4.45
N THR A 18 -7.02 -2.97 -4.80
CA THR A 18 -7.31 -1.54 -4.66
C THR A 18 -7.26 -1.11 -3.20
N PHE A 19 -7.83 -1.91 -2.30
CA PHE A 19 -7.76 -1.64 -0.86
C PHE A 19 -6.31 -1.62 -0.36
N ALA A 20 -5.52 -2.63 -0.71
CA ALA A 20 -4.11 -2.71 -0.33
C ALA A 20 -3.29 -1.54 -0.90
N LEU A 21 -3.52 -1.18 -2.18
CA LEU A 21 -2.87 -0.05 -2.83
C LEU A 21 -3.17 1.25 -2.09
N VAL A 22 -4.44 1.52 -1.77
CA VAL A 22 -4.84 2.71 -1.01
C VAL A 22 -4.25 2.68 0.39
N ALA A 23 -4.34 1.57 1.11
CA ALA A 23 -3.84 1.45 2.48
C ALA A 23 -2.32 1.70 2.57
N VAL A 24 -1.54 1.10 1.67
CA VAL A 24 -0.09 1.28 1.62
C VAL A 24 0.28 2.70 1.19
N SER A 25 -0.44 3.27 0.22
CA SER A 25 -0.18 4.64 -0.23
C SER A 25 -0.53 5.66 0.85
N ALA A 26 -1.65 5.45 1.56
CA ALA A 26 -2.08 6.30 2.68
C ALA A 26 -1.13 6.22 3.88
N ARG A 27 -0.54 5.04 4.14
CA ARG A 27 0.42 4.83 5.24
C ARG A 27 1.59 5.82 5.19
N ILE A 28 2.09 6.18 4.01
CA ILE A 28 3.21 7.14 3.87
C ILE A 28 2.86 8.51 4.48
N PHE A 29 1.58 8.88 4.47
CA PHE A 29 1.10 10.15 5.01
C PHE A 29 0.73 10.08 6.49
N LEU A 30 0.98 8.95 7.18
CA LEU A 30 0.80 8.90 8.63
C LEU A 30 1.84 9.79 9.32
N PRO A 31 1.44 10.54 10.37
CA PRO A 31 2.36 11.38 11.12
C PRO A 31 3.60 10.63 11.64
N SER A 32 3.46 9.34 11.98
CA SER A 32 4.58 8.48 12.40
C SER A 32 5.62 8.27 11.30
N ASP A 33 5.22 8.17 10.03
CA ASP A 33 6.11 7.97 8.89
C ASP A 33 6.69 9.31 8.39
N MET A 34 6.00 10.44 8.64
CA MET A 34 6.47 11.81 8.33
C MET A 34 7.25 12.49 9.47
N ALA A 35 7.27 11.90 10.67
CA ALA A 35 7.93 12.46 11.84
C ALA A 35 9.46 12.36 11.80
N ALA A 36 10.00 11.50 10.93
CA ALA A 36 11.44 11.40 10.74
C ALA A 36 11.92 12.58 9.86
N PRO A 37 12.80 13.46 10.36
CA PRO A 37 13.40 14.50 9.54
C PRO A 37 14.08 13.86 8.32
N ALA A 38 13.88 14.43 7.13
CA ALA A 38 14.65 14.02 5.95
C ALA A 38 16.15 14.08 6.29
N PRO A 39 17.00 13.11 5.89
CA PRO A 39 18.41 13.14 6.23
C PRO A 39 19.07 14.44 5.74
N ILE A 40 19.44 15.35 6.65
CA ILE A 40 19.99 16.68 6.33
C ILE A 40 21.54 16.66 6.28
N GLY A 41 22.12 15.51 5.93
CA GLY A 41 23.55 15.34 5.77
C GLY A 41 24.23 14.64 6.95
N ILE A 42 24.87 13.51 6.63
CA ILE A 42 26.10 13.09 7.29
C ILE A 42 26.99 12.50 6.18
N ILE A 43 27.90 13.34 5.67
CA ILE A 43 29.05 12.86 4.90
C ILE A 43 30.02 12.38 5.98
N ILE A 44 30.00 11.09 6.29
CA ILE A 44 31.06 10.48 7.09
C ILE A 44 32.14 10.05 6.11
N LYS A 45 33.34 10.58 6.36
CA LYS A 45 34.60 10.34 5.68
C LYS A 45 34.99 8.87 5.65
#